data_AF-A0A0B7BY60-F1
#
_entry.id   AF-A0A0B7BY60-F1
#
_cell.length_a   1.000
_cell.length_b   1.000
_cell.length_c   1.000
_cell.angle_alpha   90.00
_cell.angle_beta   90.00
_cell.angle_gamma   90.00
#
_symmetry.space_group_name_H-M   'P 1'
#
loop_
_entity.id
_entity.type
_entity.pdbx_description
1 polymer ?
#
loop_
_entity_poly.entity_id
_entity_poly.type
_entity_poly.pdbx_seq_one_letter_code
_entity_poly.pdbx_strand_id
1 'polypeptide(L)'
;VKYLDFCAEIKDICKFEDVQPFTVKWLDEEGDPCTISSQIELNEAIRLYEVNKDTELNVHVFPNVPEKPGMPCAGEDRKMYRRGA
;
A
#
# COMPACT_ATOMS: atom_id res chain seq x y z
N VAL A 1 -13.72 1.46 6.18
CA VAL A 1 -13.55 0.72 4.90
C VAL A 1 -13.16 -0.71 5.23
N LYS A 2 -13.75 -1.73 4.57
CA LYS A 2 -13.31 -3.11 4.76
C LYS A 2 -12.15 -3.43 3.83
N TYR A 3 -11.19 -4.23 4.30
CA TYR A 3 -9.99 -4.60 3.55
C TYR A 3 -10.32 -5.33 2.24
N LEU A 4 -11.31 -6.23 2.26
CA LEU A 4 -11.71 -6.95 1.05
C LEU A 4 -12.31 -6.02 -0.02
N ASP A 5 -13.12 -5.04 0.40
CA ASP A 5 -13.71 -4.06 -0.51
C ASP A 5 -12.63 -3.14 -1.08
N PHE A 6 -11.67 -2.72 -0.25
CA PHE A 6 -10.48 -1.96 -0.67
C PHE A 6 -9.65 -2.73 -1.72
N CYS A 7 -9.39 -4.01 -1.48
CA CYS A 7 -8.68 -4.86 -2.43
C CYS A 7 -9.46 -5.05 -3.75
N ALA A 8 -10.79 -5.18 -3.68
CA ALA A 8 -11.63 -5.30 -4.87
C ALA A 8 -11.57 -4.03 -5.74
N GLU A 9 -11.62 -2.86 -5.11
CA GLU A 9 -11.50 -1.57 -5.79
C GLU A 9 -10.13 -1.43 -6.49
N ILE A 10 -9.04 -1.79 -5.81
CA ILE A 10 -7.70 -1.76 -6.42
C ILE A 10 -7.61 -2.70 -7.64
N LYS A 11 -8.18 -3.91 -7.55
CA LYS A 11 -8.19 -4.84 -8.69
C LYS A 11 -8.96 -4.26 -9.87
N ASP A 12 -10.10 -3.62 -9.63
CA ASP A 12 -10.85 -2.99 -10.71
C ASP A 12 -10.10 -1.80 -11.31
N ILE A 13 -9.51 -0.93 -10.49
CA ILE A 13 -8.73 0.23 -10.96
C ILE A 13 -7.51 -0.22 -11.78
N CYS A 14 -6.74 -1.18 -11.26
CA CYS A 14 -5.49 -1.64 -11.87
C CYS A 14 -5.71 -2.74 -12.94
N LYS A 15 -6.94 -3.20 -13.14
CA LYS A 15 -7.30 -4.28 -14.07
C LYS A 15 -6.53 -5.58 -13.82
N PHE A 16 -6.40 -5.94 -12.54
CA PHE A 16 -5.81 -7.22 -12.13
C PHE A 16 -6.82 -8.36 -12.24
N GLU A 17 -6.32 -9.56 -12.51
CA GLU A 17 -7.15 -10.77 -12.46
C GLU A 17 -7.55 -11.10 -11.01
N ASP A 18 -8.68 -11.79 -10.82
CA ASP A 18 -9.21 -12.11 -9.49
C ASP A 18 -8.22 -12.86 -8.59
N VAL A 19 -7.40 -13.72 -9.18
CA VAL A 19 -6.41 -14.55 -8.48
C VAL A 19 -5.01 -13.94 -8.48
N GLN A 20 -4.80 -12.82 -9.15
CA GLN A 20 -3.49 -12.18 -9.24
C GLN A 20 -3.08 -11.60 -7.87
N PRO A 21 -1.90 -11.99 -7.33
CA PRO A 21 -1.39 -11.39 -6.11
C PRO A 21 -0.86 -9.98 -6.40
N PHE A 22 -1.02 -9.09 -5.43
CA PHE A 22 -0.51 -7.72 -5.48
C PHE A 22 -0.15 -7.24 -4.08
N THR A 23 0.66 -6.19 -4.02
CA THR A 23 1.07 -5.53 -2.77
C THR A 23 0.63 -4.08 -2.81
N VAL A 24 0.10 -3.59 -1.70
CA VAL A 24 -0.22 -2.18 -1.51
C VAL A 24 0.69 -1.63 -0.43
N LYS A 25 1.33 -0.49 -0.72
CA LYS A 25 2.11 0.24 0.27
C LYS A 25 1.62 1.68 0.33
N TRP A 26 1.26 2.16 1.51
CA TRP A 26 0.96 3.58 1.73
C TRP A 26 2.22 4.31 2.17
N LEU A 27 2.28 5.61 1.90
CA LEU A 27 3.36 6.46 2.43
C LEU A 27 2.91 7.08 3.74
N ASP A 28 3.69 6.87 4.79
CA ASP A 28 3.44 7.54 6.06
C ASP A 28 3.87 9.03 6.04
N GLU A 29 3.71 9.70 7.17
CA GLU A 29 4.06 11.11 7.33
C GLU A 29 5.56 11.39 7.15
N GLU A 30 6.40 10.38 7.35
CA GLU A 30 7.82 10.46 7.11
C GLU A 30 8.18 10.16 5.65
N GLY A 31 7.23 9.66 4.85
CA GLY A 31 7.43 9.25 3.47
C GLY A 31 8.01 7.84 3.34
N ASP A 32 7.88 7.01 4.38
CA ASP A 32 8.28 5.61 4.38
C ASP A 32 7.15 4.72 3.85
N PRO A 33 7.49 3.67 3.07
CA PRO A 33 6.51 2.74 2.55
C PRO A 33 6.06 1.73 3.62
N CYS A 34 4.81 1.84 4.06
CA CYS A 34 4.18 0.88 4.95
C CYS A 34 3.24 -0.06 4.18
N THR A 35 3.36 -1.37 4.40
CA THR A 35 2.51 -2.36 3.69
C THR A 35 1.10 -2.42 4.29
N ILE A 36 0.08 -2.54 3.43
CA ILE A 36 -1.30 -2.83 3.82
C ILE A 36 -1.63 -4.25 3.35
N SER A 37 -1.67 -5.20 4.28
CA SER A 37 -1.95 -6.61 4.02
C SER A 37 -3.12 -7.17 4.83
N SER A 38 -3.70 -6.36 5.72
CA SER A 38 -4.74 -6.74 6.66
C SER A 38 -5.70 -5.59 6.99
N GLN A 39 -6.84 -5.92 7.60
CA GLN A 39 -7.81 -4.93 8.08
C GLN A 39 -7.21 -3.99 9.14
N ILE A 40 -6.31 -4.50 9.99
CA ILE A 40 -5.68 -3.73 11.06
C ILE A 40 -4.77 -2.65 10.45
N GLU A 41 -3.92 -3.02 9.49
CA GLU A 41 -3.03 -2.08 8.80
C GLU A 41 -3.81 -1.04 8.00
N LEU A 42 -4.90 -1.44 7.32
CA LEU A 42 -5.76 -0.50 6.60
C LEU A 42 -6.41 0.52 7.56
N ASN A 43 -6.90 0.04 8.71
CA ASN A 43 -7.50 0.93 9.71
C ASN A 43 -6.47 1.90 10.27
N GLU A 44 -5.23 1.46 10.49
CA GLU A 44 -4.16 2.32 10.99
C GLU A 44 -3.76 3.40 9.98
N ALA A 45 -3.62 3.04 8.70
CA ALA A 45 -3.37 4.00 7.63
C ALA A 45 -4.47 5.09 7.58
N ILE A 46 -5.75 4.68 7.67
CA ILE A 46 -6.89 5.62 7.70
C ILE A 46 -6.87 6.48 8.97
N ARG A 47 -6.59 5.87 10.14
CA ARG A 47 -6.52 6.59 11.41
C ARG A 47 -5.44 7.66 11.38
N LEU A 48 -4.26 7.35 10.83
CA LEU A 48 -3.15 8.30 10.71
C LEU A 48 -3.47 9.42 9.71
N TYR A 49 -4.07 9.10 8.57
CA TYR A 49 -4.61 10.08 7.62
C TYR A 49 -5.56 11.09 8.30
N GLU A 50 -6.51 10.60 9.12
CA GLU A 50 -7.45 11.46 9.83
C GLU A 50 -6.78 12.33 10.90
N VAL A 51 -5.82 11.77 11.64
CA VAL A 51 -5.06 12.48 12.68
C VAL A 51 -4.20 13.59 12.08
N ASN A 52 -3.53 13.30 10.97
CA ASN A 52 -2.64 14.23 10.29
C ASN A 52 -3.40 15.27 9.45
N LYS A 53 -4.71 15.05 9.24
CA LYS A 53 -5.59 15.89 8.41
C LYS A 53 -5.08 16.00 6.98
N ASP A 54 -4.57 14.89 6.47
CA ASP A 54 -4.11 14.81 5.10
C ASP A 54 -5.30 14.97 4.13
N THR A 55 -5.03 15.47 2.94
CA THR A 55 -6.06 15.64 1.90
C THR A 55 -6.33 14.35 1.15
N GLU A 56 -5.36 13.44 1.13
CA GLU A 56 -5.41 12.15 0.42
C GLU A 56 -4.49 11.12 1.10
N LEU A 57 -4.85 9.84 0.95
CA LEU A 57 -4.00 8.70 1.33
C LEU A 57 -3.28 8.19 0.09
N ASN A 58 -1.99 8.47 -0.03
CA ASN A 58 -1.18 8.05 -1.16
C ASN A 58 -0.76 6.58 -1.03
N VAL A 59 -1.03 5.79 -2.08
CA VAL A 59 -0.67 4.36 -2.14
C VAL A 59 0.07 4.01 -3.42
N HIS A 60 1.08 3.17 -3.30
CA HIS A 60 1.74 2.46 -4.39
C HIS A 60 1.20 1.04 -4.48
N VAL A 61 0.85 0.62 -5.69
CA VAL A 61 0.34 -0.72 -5.97
C VAL A 61 1.34 -1.45 -6.87
N PHE A 62 1.76 -2.63 -6.43
CA PHE A 62 2.67 -3.49 -7.18
C PHE A 62 1.94 -4.75 -7.63
N PRO A 63 2.00 -5.15 -8.92
CA PRO A 63 1.29 -6.32 -9.46
C PRO A 63 1.97 -7.65 -9.08
N ASN A 64 2.58 -7.71 -7.90
CA ASN A 64 3.31 -8.85 -7.37
C ASN A 64 3.43 -8.75 -5.84
N VAL A 65 4.02 -9.77 -5.23
CA VAL A 65 4.42 -9.79 -3.82
C VAL A 65 5.94 -9.85 -3.71
N PRO A 66 6.55 -9.33 -2.64
CA PRO A 66 7.98 -9.45 -2.45
C PRO A 66 8.39 -10.91 -2.31
N GLU A 67 9.62 -11.25 -2.74
CA GLU A 67 10.13 -12.62 -2.68
C GLU A 67 10.17 -13.17 -1.25
N LYS A 68 10.47 -12.29 -0.28
CA LYS A 68 10.57 -12.60 1.15
C LYS A 68 10.07 -11.42 1.99
N PRO A 69 9.60 -11.65 3.23
CA PRO A 69 9.30 -10.57 4.18
C PRO A 69 10.49 -9.61 4.33
N GLY A 70 10.22 -8.31 4.26
CA GLY A 70 11.25 -7.25 4.35
C GLY A 70 12.01 -6.96 3.05
N MET A 71 11.76 -7.69 1.96
CA MET A 71 12.30 -7.37 0.64
C MET A 71 11.36 -6.43 -0.15
N PRO A 72 11.88 -5.65 -1.12
CA PRO A 72 11.06 -4.86 -2.03
C PRO A 72 10.28 -5.73 -3.02
N CYS A 73 9.18 -5.19 -3.55
CA CYS A 73 8.44 -5.77 -4.67
C CYS A 73 9.26 -5.65 -5.97
N ALA A 74 8.97 -6.50 -6.95
CA ALA A 74 9.56 -6.34 -8.27
C ALA A 74 9.09 -5.02 -8.90
N GLY A 75 10.04 -4.16 -9.30
CA GLY A 75 9.78 -2.82 -9.84
C GLY A 75 9.70 -1.71 -8.79
N GLU A 76 9.82 -2.04 -7.51
CA GLU A 76 9.91 -1.04 -6.44
C GLU A 76 11.31 -0.41 -6.41
N ASP A 77 11.39 0.90 -6.66
CA ASP A 77 12.63 1.68 -6.59
C ASP A 77 12.62 2.52 -5.31
N ARG A 78 13.72 2.48 -4.55
CA ARG A 78 13.90 3.30 -3.34
C ARG A 78 13.79 4.79 -3.60
N LYS A 79 14.00 5.24 -4.84
CA LYS A 79 13.80 6.63 -5.24
C LYS A 79 12.34 7.08 -5.21
N MET A 80 11.38 6.15 -5.09
CA MET A 80 9.97 6.45 -4.87
C MET A 80 9.71 7.03 -3.47
N TYR A 81 10.65 6.82 -2.53
CA TYR A 81 10.50 7.15 -1.12
C TYR A 81 11.54 8.18 -0.67
N ARG A 82 11.38 8.71 0.55
CA ARG A 82 12.40 9.58 1.13
C ARG A 82 13.75 8.84 1.26
N ARG A 83 14.84 9.60 1.31
CA ARG A 83 16.18 9.00 1.50
C ARG A 83 16.27 8.32 2.88
N GLY A 84 16.62 7.04 2.88
CA GLY A 84 16.85 6.27 4.11
C GLY A 84 15.74 5.26 4.44
N ALA A 85 14.65 5.28 3.68
CA ALA A 85 13.64 4.24 3.64
C ALA A 85 14.19 2.91 3.08
#